data_AF-A0A357R4M7-F1
#
_entry.id   AF-A0A357R4M7-F1
#
_cell.length_a   1.000
_cell.length_b   1.000
_cell.length_c   1.000
_cell.angle_alpha   90.00
_cell.angle_beta   90.00
_cell.angle_gamma   90.00
#
_symmetry.space_group_name_H-M   'P 1'
#
loop_
_entity.id
_entity.type
_entity.pdbx_description
1 polymer ?
#
loop_
_entity_poly.entity_id
_entity_poly.type
_entity_poly.pdbx_seq_one_letter_code
_entity_poly.pdbx_strand_id
1 'polypeptide(L)'
;ANIYAQLSESLSQKGFVLERRPYKPHLTLGRELVLKEEINPREFQKTIEPMRLEVAKISLMQSERIAGRLKYTEIYSRELTGDEEAEN
;
A
#
# COMPACT_ATOMS: atom_id res chain seq x y z
N ALA A 1 -3.47 -3.64 17.66
CA ALA A 1 -3.95 -4.01 16.30
C ALA A 1 -3.01 -3.42 15.25
N ASN A 2 -2.80 -4.06 14.10
CA ASN A 2 -1.95 -3.47 13.04
C ASN A 2 -2.62 -2.24 12.39
N ILE A 3 -1.83 -1.43 11.69
CA ILE A 3 -2.29 -0.15 11.11
C ILE A 3 -3.47 -0.31 10.13
N TYR A 4 -3.49 -1.39 9.34
CA TYR A 4 -4.60 -1.69 8.42
C TYR A 4 -5.91 -1.93 9.17
N ALA A 5 -5.87 -2.71 10.25
CA ALA A 5 -7.05 -3.03 11.05
C ALA A 5 -7.61 -1.78 11.73
N GLN A 6 -6.74 -0.95 12.33
CA GLN A 6 -7.14 0.30 12.98
C GLN A 6 -7.83 1.26 11.99
N LEU A 7 -7.25 1.43 10.80
CA LEU A 7 -7.81 2.29 9.76
C LEU A 7 -9.13 1.74 9.23
N SER A 8 -9.21 0.44 8.95
CA SER A 8 -10.40 -0.19 8.39
C SER A 8 -11.59 -0.14 9.36
N GLU A 9 -11.33 -0.36 10.65
CA GLU A 9 -12.34 -0.23 11.70
C GLU A 9 -12.85 1.21 11.79
N SER A 10 -11.94 2.18 11.87
CA SER A 10 -12.29 3.61 11.96
C SER A 10 -13.09 4.10 10.75
N LEU A 11 -12.74 3.65 9.55
CA LEU A 11 -13.48 3.98 8.33
C LEU A 11 -14.86 3.31 8.31
N SER A 12 -14.95 2.05 8.73
CA SER A 12 -16.22 1.33 8.79
C SER A 12 -17.19 1.99 9.78
N GLN A 13 -16.71 2.40 10.95
CA GLN A 13 -17.51 3.14 11.95
C GLN A 13 -18.03 4.49 11.43
N LYS A 14 -17.31 5.11 10.48
CA LYS A 14 -17.74 6.34 9.79
C LYS A 14 -18.66 6.09 8.59
N GLY A 15 -19.07 4.83 8.35
CA GLY A 15 -20.01 4.47 7.29
C GLY A 15 -19.39 4.22 5.92
N PHE A 16 -18.06 4.13 5.80
CA PHE A 16 -17.42 3.77 4.54
C PHE A 16 -17.57 2.27 4.25
N VAL A 17 -17.93 1.93 3.00
CA VAL A 17 -17.98 0.55 2.53
C VAL A 17 -16.58 0.13 2.10
N LEU A 18 -15.99 -0.83 2.82
CA LEU A 18 -14.65 -1.35 2.55
C LEU A 18 -14.69 -2.71 1.84
N GLU A 19 -13.57 -3.06 1.19
CA GLU A 19 -13.36 -4.37 0.59
C GLU A 19 -13.35 -5.47 1.67
N ARG A 20 -13.97 -6.62 1.37
CA ARG A 20 -14.10 -7.76 2.30
C ARG A 20 -13.00 -8.79 2.12
N ARG A 21 -12.28 -8.75 0.98
CA ARG A 21 -11.16 -9.64 0.73
C ARG A 21 -10.06 -9.45 1.78
N PRO A 22 -9.38 -10.53 2.20
CA PRO A 22 -8.26 -10.42 3.12
C PRO A 22 -7.18 -9.46 2.61
N TYR A 23 -6.69 -8.61 3.51
CA TYR A 23 -5.59 -7.71 3.21
C TYR A 23 -4.31 -8.50 2.90
N LYS A 24 -3.74 -8.23 1.73
CA LYS A 24 -2.45 -8.77 1.28
C LYS A 24 -1.55 -7.57 0.96
N PRO A 25 -0.62 -7.16 1.84
CA PRO A 25 0.28 -6.05 1.54
C PRO A 25 1.15 -6.40 0.33
N HIS A 26 1.11 -5.57 -0.72
CA HIS A 26 1.86 -5.79 -1.95
C HIS A 26 2.12 -4.47 -2.67
N LEU A 27 3.17 -4.44 -3.49
CA LEU A 27 3.43 -3.35 -4.43
C LEU A 27 3.02 -3.83 -5.83
N THR A 28 2.16 -3.07 -6.52
CA THR A 28 1.82 -3.37 -7.91
C THR A 28 2.97 -2.95 -8.82
N LEU A 29 3.63 -3.92 -9.47
CA LEU A 29 4.72 -3.64 -10.43
C LEU A 29 4.19 -3.34 -11.85
N GLY A 30 3.03 -3.89 -12.19
CA GLY A 30 2.37 -3.68 -13.48
C GLY A 30 0.97 -4.29 -13.50
N ARG A 31 0.17 -3.90 -14.49
CA ARG A 31 -1.19 -4.41 -14.72
C ARG A 31 -1.27 -4.86 -16.17
N GLU A 32 -1.99 -5.96 -16.41
CA GLU A 32 -2.23 -6.50 -17.76
C GLU A 32 -0.93 -6.71 -18.56
N LEU A 33 0.14 -7.13 -17.86
CA LEU A 33 1.44 -7.36 -18.49
C LEU A 33 1.38 -8.53 -19.47
N VAL A 34 1.84 -8.29 -20.69
CA VAL A 34 2.16 -9.35 -21.66
C VAL A 34 3.64 -9.68 -21.48
N LEU A 35 3.93 -10.84 -20.89
CA LEU A 35 5.30 -11.30 -20.68
C LEU A 35 5.83 -11.95 -21.95
N LYS A 36 7.11 -11.71 -22.27
CA LYS A 36 7.81 -12.50 -23.27
C LYS A 36 7.97 -13.93 -22.74
N GLU A 37 8.01 -14.92 -23.64
CA GLU A 37 8.11 -16.35 -23.27
C GLU A 37 9.32 -16.65 -22.37
N GLU A 38 10.39 -15.87 -22.51
CA GLU A 38 11.64 -15.99 -21.75
C GLU A 38 11.54 -15.50 -20.30
N ILE A 39 10.49 -14.72 -19.95
CA ILE A 39 10.33 -14.15 -18.61
C ILE A 39 9.50 -15.08 -17.73
N ASN A 40 10.16 -15.72 -16.76
CA ASN A 40 9.50 -16.46 -15.70
C ASN A 40 9.35 -15.59 -14.43
N PRO A 41 8.13 -15.22 -13.99
CA PRO A 41 7.93 -14.40 -12.80
C PRO A 41 8.51 -14.99 -11.51
N ARG A 42 8.55 -16.33 -11.37
CA ARG A 42 9.11 -16.99 -10.19
C ARG A 42 10.63 -16.87 -10.13
N GLU A 43 11.30 -16.93 -11.28
CA GLU A 43 12.75 -16.72 -11.34
C GLU A 43 13.08 -15.24 -11.14
N PHE A 44 12.29 -14.33 -11.72
CA PHE A 44 12.42 -12.88 -11.45
C PHE A 44 12.24 -12.54 -9.97
N GLN A 45 11.28 -13.17 -9.28
CA GLN A 45 11.09 -12.94 -7.86
C GLN A 45 12.35 -13.27 -7.04
N LYS A 46 13.13 -14.28 -7.44
CA LYS A 46 14.38 -14.66 -6.75
C LYS A 46 15.49 -13.62 -6.92
N THR A 47 15.40 -12.75 -7.94
CA THR A 47 16.39 -11.67 -8.15
C THR A 47 16.06 -10.42 -7.33
N ILE A 48 14.89 -10.36 -6.70
CA ILE A 48 14.50 -9.25 -5.83
C ILE A 48 15.07 -9.48 -4.44
N GLU A 49 16.05 -8.67 -4.06
CA GLU A 49 16.62 -8.75 -2.72
C GLU A 49 15.61 -8.25 -1.66
N PRO A 50 15.54 -8.91 -0.50
CA PRO A 50 14.73 -8.42 0.61
C PRO A 50 15.19 -7.03 1.04
N MET A 51 14.26 -6.08 1.09
CA MET A 51 14.51 -4.73 1.55
C MET A 51 13.71 -4.43 2.82
N ARG A 52 14.31 -3.64 3.72
CA ARG A 52 13.63 -3.05 4.87
C ARG A 52 13.46 -1.56 4.59
N LEU A 53 12.26 -1.05 4.81
CA LEU A 53 11.98 0.38 4.74
C LEU A 53 11.31 0.80 6.04
N GLU A 54 11.74 1.94 6.54
CA GLU A 54 11.02 2.66 7.57
C GLU A 54 9.77 3.31 6.96
N VAL A 55 8.62 3.14 7.62
CA VAL A 55 7.36 3.75 7.20
C VAL A 55 7.16 5.02 8.01
N ALA A 56 7.56 6.16 7.46
CA ALA A 56 7.51 7.45 8.16
C ALA A 56 6.10 8.05 8.23
N LYS A 57 5.24 7.81 7.23
CA LYS A 57 3.90 8.42 7.18
C LYS A 57 2.87 7.58 6.42
N ILE A 58 1.60 7.94 6.60
CA ILE A 58 0.47 7.45 5.81
C ILE A 58 -0.18 8.62 5.09
N SER A 59 -0.45 8.44 3.81
CA SER A 59 -1.05 9.46 2.95
C SER A 59 -2.45 9.07 2.52
N LEU A 60 -3.40 10.01 2.60
CA LEU A 60 -4.67 9.93 1.91
C LEU A 60 -4.46 10.45 0.49
N MET A 61 -4.73 9.59 -0.49
CA MET A 61 -4.48 9.86 -1.91
C MET A 61 -5.79 10.04 -2.65
N GLN A 62 -5.91 11.13 -3.41
CA GLN A 62 -6.91 11.27 -4.47
C GLN A 62 -6.42 10.55 -5.72
N SER A 63 -7.29 9.76 -6.34
CA SER A 63 -7.02 8.97 -7.54
C SER A 63 -7.92 9.45 -8.68
N GLU A 64 -7.32 9.98 -9.74
CA GLU A 64 -8.06 10.58 -10.86
C GLU A 64 -7.49 10.15 -12.21
N ARG A 65 -8.34 10.10 -13.23
CA ARG A 65 -7.89 9.92 -14.62
C ARG A 65 -7.94 11.25 -15.35
N ILE A 66 -6.77 11.80 -15.67
CA ILE A 66 -6.63 13.05 -16.44
C ILE A 66 -6.04 12.68 -17.80
N ALA A 67 -6.75 13.02 -18.88
CA ALA A 67 -6.35 12.65 -20.24
C ALA A 67 -6.03 11.14 -20.40
N GLY A 68 -6.84 10.29 -19.78
CA GLY A 68 -6.69 8.82 -19.82
C GLY A 68 -5.58 8.26 -18.92
N ARG A 69 -4.78 9.10 -18.26
CA ARG A 69 -3.69 8.67 -17.37
C ARG A 69 -4.13 8.74 -15.90
N LEU A 70 -3.84 7.68 -15.15
CA LEU A 70 -4.07 7.64 -13.71
C LEU A 70 -3.06 8.54 -13.00
N LYS A 71 -3.53 9.54 -12.27
CA LYS A 71 -2.75 10.44 -11.44
C LYS A 71 -3.17 10.27 -9.98
N TYR A 72 -2.19 10.21 -9.10
CA TYR A 72 -2.40 10.26 -7.66
C TYR A 72 -1.96 11.62 -7.13
N THR A 73 -2.73 12.21 -6.22
CA THR A 73 -2.39 13.46 -5.53
C THR A 73 -2.60 13.25 -4.04
N GLU A 74 -1.58 13.53 -3.24
CA GLU A 74 -1.72 13.52 -1.78
C GLU A 74 -2.62 14.68 -1.37
N ILE A 75 -3.68 14.39 -0.61
CA ILE A 75 -4.61 15.41 -0.11
C ILE A 75 -4.52 15.60 1.40
N TYR A 76 -3.93 14.62 2.10
CA TYR A 76 -3.64 14.69 3.53
C TYR A 76 -2.57 13.65 3.87
N SER A 77 -1.76 13.91 4.89
CA SER A 77 -0.84 12.92 5.44
C SER A 77 -0.78 12.96 6.96
N ARG A 78 -0.43 11.82 7.55
CA ARG A 78 -0.13 11.70 8.98
C ARG A 78 1.21 11.01 9.17
N GLU A 79 2.12 11.70 9.84
CA GLU A 79 3.39 11.13 10.29
C GLU A 79 3.12 10.02 11.30
N LEU A 80 3.92 8.96 11.21
CA LEU A 80 3.98 7.87 12.15
C LEU A 80 5.17 8.12 13.07
N THR A 81 4.90 8.71 14.23
CA THR A 81 5.86 8.71 15.32
C THR A 81 5.84 7.31 15.93
N GLY A 82 6.96 6.60 15.91
CA GLY A 82 7.12 5.46 16.81
C GLY A 82 6.90 5.95 18.24
N ASP A 83 6.19 5.19 19.07
CA ASP A 83 6.27 5.44 20.50
C ASP A 83 7.76 5.31 20.88
N GLU A 84 8.34 6.33 21.49
CA GLU A 84 9.54 6.13 22.29
C GLU A 84 9.22 4.97 23.23
N GLU A 85 10.02 3.90 23.19
CA GLU A 85 9.94 2.86 24.20
C GLU A 85 10.00 3.58 25.55
N ALA A 86 8.88 3.57 26.28
CA ALA A 86 8.89 3.89 27.70
C ALA A 86 9.76 2.82 28.35
N GLU A 87 11.07 3.10 28.44
CA GLU A 87 12.03 2.36 29.25
C GLU A 87 11.44 2.22 30.66
N ASN A 88 11.15 0.98 31.04
CA ASN A 88 11.04 0.55 32.43
C ASN A 88 12.24 -0.35 32.73
#